data_AF-A0AAV5TN17-F1
#
_entry.id   AF-A0AAV5TN17-F1
#
_cell.length_a   1.000
_cell.length_b   1.000
_cell.length_c   1.000
_cell.angle_alpha   90.00
_cell.angle_beta   90.00
_cell.angle_gamma   90.00
#
_symmetry.space_group_name_H-M   'P 1'
#
loop_
_entity.id
_entity.type
_entity.pdbx_description
1 polymer ?
#
loop_
_entity_poly.entity_id
_entity_poly.type
_entity_poly.pdbx_seq_one_letter_code
_entity_poly.pdbx_strand_id
1 'polypeptide(L)'
;KVTMPFRKPSVVMTPKSLLRHPLARSPVSDFLPGSKFQRVIPDKNIENPSNVQRVIFCTGKVYYDLVAARKHVGKENEVALARVEQLSPFPYDLVLEECTKYPEAGLVWAQEEHKNMGGWT
;
A
#
# COMPACT_ATOMS: atom_id res chain seq x y z
N LYS A 1 -25.17 10.53 4.99
CA LYS A 1 -24.05 11.50 5.11
C LYS A 1 -22.98 10.83 5.97
N VAL A 2 -21.80 10.51 5.43
CA VAL A 2 -20.70 9.94 6.24
C VAL A 2 -20.09 11.09 7.04
N THR A 3 -20.69 11.40 8.19
CA THR A 3 -20.25 12.47 9.09
C THR A 3 -19.61 11.87 10.32
N MET A 4 -18.30 12.08 10.47
CA MET A 4 -17.60 11.82 11.73
C MET A 4 -18.12 12.78 12.82
N PRO A 5 -18.10 12.37 14.11
CA PRO A 5 -18.54 13.20 15.23
C PRO A 5 -17.62 14.42 15.47
N PHE A 6 -16.49 14.52 14.76
CA PHE A 6 -15.57 15.65 14.81
C PHE A 6 -15.20 16.12 13.39
N ARG A 7 -14.40 17.19 13.31
CA ARG A 7 -13.80 17.69 12.07
C ARG A 7 -12.29 17.65 12.18
N LYS A 8 -11.64 17.08 11.17
CA LYS A 8 -10.19 17.07 11.03
C LYS A 8 -9.85 17.32 9.56
N PRO A 9 -8.89 18.21 9.25
CA PRO A 9 -8.41 18.37 7.88
C PRO A 9 -7.95 17.04 7.30
N SER A 10 -8.27 16.81 6.02
CA SER A 10 -7.79 15.67 5.25
C SER A 10 -6.95 16.19 4.10
N VAL A 11 -5.66 15.90 4.11
CA VAL A 11 -4.73 16.25 3.03
C VAL A 11 -4.63 15.04 2.12
N VAL A 12 -5.07 15.20 0.86
CA VAL A 12 -5.16 14.11 -0.11
C VAL A 12 -4.25 14.41 -1.29
N MET A 13 -3.30 13.52 -1.54
CA MET A 13 -2.46 13.56 -2.75
C MET A 13 -3.24 12.95 -3.91
N THR A 14 -3.91 13.81 -4.68
CA THR A 14 -4.83 13.34 -5.72
C THR A 14 -4.08 12.77 -6.93
N PRO A 15 -4.57 11.66 -7.51
CA PRO A 15 -3.91 11.03 -8.64
C PRO A 15 -4.10 11.84 -9.93
N LYS A 16 -3.11 11.75 -10.83
CA LYS A 16 -3.22 12.20 -12.23
C LYS A 16 -3.32 11.03 -13.19
N SER A 17 -2.27 10.21 -13.28
CA SER A 17 -2.21 9.06 -14.18
C SER A 17 -3.17 7.93 -13.78
N LEU A 18 -3.41 7.72 -12.49
CA LEU A 18 -4.27 6.62 -12.02
C LEU A 18 -5.74 6.75 -12.42
N LEU A 19 -6.18 7.95 -12.84
CA LEU A 19 -7.56 8.17 -13.30
C LEU A 19 -7.96 7.29 -14.48
N ARG A 20 -6.99 6.80 -15.27
CA ARG A 20 -7.24 5.92 -16.43
C ARG A 20 -6.44 4.62 -16.38
N HIS A 21 -5.72 4.36 -15.28
CA HIS A 21 -4.85 3.19 -15.21
C HIS A 21 -5.68 1.90 -15.10
N PRO A 22 -5.42 0.86 -15.92
CA PRO A 22 -6.29 -0.32 -15.97
C PRO A 22 -6.33 -1.12 -14.68
N LEU A 23 -5.24 -1.12 -13.90
CA LEU A 23 -5.17 -1.78 -12.59
C LEU A 23 -5.75 -0.93 -11.45
N ALA A 24 -6.02 0.36 -11.67
CA ALA A 24 -6.56 1.25 -10.66
C ALA A 24 -8.10 1.29 -10.72
N ARG A 25 -8.72 0.11 -10.54
CA ARG A 25 -10.17 -0.09 -10.57
C ARG A 25 -10.60 -0.84 -9.32
N SER A 26 -11.77 -0.49 -8.79
CA SER A 26 -12.37 -1.16 -7.64
C SER A 26 -13.73 -1.76 -8.02
N PRO A 27 -14.04 -2.99 -7.59
CA PRO A 27 -15.37 -3.55 -7.73
C PRO A 27 -16.37 -2.78 -6.85
N VAL A 28 -17.65 -2.81 -7.23
CA VAL A 28 -18.74 -2.15 -6.48
C VAL A 28 -18.83 -2.69 -5.04
N SER A 29 -18.47 -3.96 -4.82
CA SER A 29 -18.45 -4.59 -3.50
C SER A 29 -17.60 -3.84 -2.48
N ASP A 30 -16.54 -3.15 -2.91
CA ASP A 30 -15.65 -2.40 -2.01
C ASP A 30 -16.34 -1.15 -1.43
N PHE A 31 -17.51 -0.78 -1.94
CA PHE A 31 -18.29 0.40 -1.52
C PHE A 31 -19.64 0.05 -0.87
N LEU A 32 -19.93 -1.25 -0.66
CA LEU A 32 -21.16 -1.70 -0.01
C LEU A 32 -21.11 -1.51 1.52
N PRO A 33 -22.27 -1.51 2.21
CA PRO A 33 -22.33 -1.42 3.67
C PRO A 33 -21.42 -2.43 4.36
N GLY A 34 -20.68 -1.98 5.38
CA GLY A 34 -19.66 -2.76 6.08
C GLY A 34 -18.24 -2.56 5.54
N SER A 35 -18.08 -1.95 4.36
CA SER A 35 -16.75 -1.54 3.89
C SER A 35 -16.22 -0.32 4.68
N LYS A 36 -14.90 -0.17 4.69
CA LYS A 36 -14.20 0.92 5.37
C LYS A 36 -12.94 1.31 4.62
N PHE A 37 -12.46 2.53 4.86
CA PHE A 37 -11.17 2.96 4.37
C PHE A 37 -10.06 2.06 4.92
N GLN A 38 -9.19 1.57 4.04
CA GLN A 38 -8.06 0.72 4.37
C GLN A 38 -6.81 1.59 4.53
N ARG A 39 -6.36 1.78 5.78
CA ARG A 39 -5.16 2.58 6.10
C ARG A 39 -3.87 1.97 5.55
N VAL A 40 -3.82 0.64 5.51
CA VAL A 40 -2.78 -0.18 4.87
C VAL A 40 -3.50 -1.20 3.99
N ILE A 41 -2.97 -1.44 2.79
CA ILE A 41 -3.45 -2.48 1.88
C ILE A 41 -2.31 -3.50 1.71
N PRO A 42 -2.44 -4.72 2.25
CA PRO A 42 -1.40 -5.74 2.16
C PRO A 42 -1.37 -6.39 0.78
N ASP A 43 -0.31 -7.15 0.50
CA ASP A 43 -0.25 -7.95 -0.71
C ASP A 43 -1.19 -9.16 -0.59
N LYS A 44 -1.99 -9.39 -1.64
CA LYS A 44 -2.94 -10.51 -1.70
C LYS A 44 -2.44 -11.68 -2.55
N ASN A 45 -1.31 -11.51 -3.24
CA ASN A 45 -0.82 -12.47 -4.23
C ASN A 45 0.35 -13.33 -3.72
N ILE A 46 0.63 -13.30 -2.41
CA ILE A 46 1.64 -14.15 -1.79
C ILE A 46 0.99 -15.48 -1.40
N GLU A 47 1.39 -16.56 -2.06
CA GLU A 47 0.89 -17.90 -1.75
C GLU A 47 1.55 -18.49 -0.50
N ASN A 48 2.87 -18.30 -0.37
CA ASN A 48 3.64 -18.81 0.76
C ASN A 48 4.45 -17.70 1.45
N PRO A 49 3.98 -17.19 2.61
CA PRO A 49 4.69 -16.16 3.37
C PRO A 49 6.12 -16.53 3.76
N SER A 50 6.45 -17.81 3.91
CA SER A 50 7.81 -18.22 4.28
C SER A 50 8.86 -17.97 3.19
N ASN A 51 8.43 -17.80 1.93
CA ASN A 51 9.33 -17.57 0.80
C ASN A 51 9.65 -16.08 0.61
N VAL A 52 8.93 -15.19 1.30
CA VAL A 52 9.12 -13.75 1.16
C VAL A 52 10.43 -13.34 1.82
N GLN A 53 11.33 -12.77 1.02
CA GLN A 53 12.63 -12.25 1.43
C GLN A 53 12.60 -10.73 1.63
N ARG A 54 11.61 -10.04 1.05
CA ARG A 54 11.49 -8.58 1.15
C ARG A 54 10.04 -8.13 1.20
N VAL A 55 9.73 -7.25 2.14
CA VAL A 55 8.48 -6.49 2.19
C VAL A 55 8.78 -5.07 1.74
N ILE A 56 8.17 -4.65 0.64
CA ILE A 56 8.29 -3.29 0.12
C ILE A 56 7.01 -2.53 0.44
N PHE A 57 7.14 -1.53 1.32
CA PHE A 57 6.12 -0.53 1.58
C PHE A 57 6.23 0.62 0.60
N CYS A 58 5.09 1.14 0.17
CA CYS A 58 5.04 2.34 -0.66
C CYS A 58 3.72 3.08 -0.45
N THR A 59 3.59 4.26 -1.04
CA THR A 59 2.35 5.03 -1.03
C THR A 59 2.05 5.61 -2.41
N GLY A 60 0.77 5.70 -2.77
CA GLY A 60 0.34 6.27 -4.04
C GLY A 60 0.71 5.44 -5.27
N LYS A 61 0.99 6.14 -6.39
CA LYS A 61 1.02 5.54 -7.73
C LYS A 61 2.19 4.60 -7.99
N VAL A 62 3.31 4.78 -7.30
CA VAL A 62 4.53 3.97 -7.45
C VAL A 62 4.27 2.47 -7.26
N TYR A 63 3.23 2.12 -6.50
CA TYR A 63 2.78 0.74 -6.34
C TYR A 63 2.60 0.00 -7.67
N TYR A 64 1.98 0.64 -8.66
CA TYR A 64 1.70 -0.02 -9.94
C TYR A 64 2.98 -0.28 -10.75
N ASP A 65 3.94 0.64 -10.66
CA ASP A 65 5.26 0.47 -11.28
C ASP A 65 6.04 -0.65 -10.59
N LEU A 66 5.96 -0.75 -9.27
CA LEU A 66 6.58 -1.84 -8.49
C LEU A 66 5.93 -3.20 -8.78
N VAL A 67 4.60 -3.26 -8.95
CA VAL A 67 3.90 -4.49 -9.35
C VAL A 67 4.38 -4.96 -10.71
N ALA A 68 4.49 -4.05 -11.70
CA ALA A 68 4.99 -4.37 -13.02
C ALA A 68 6.46 -4.82 -12.98
N ALA A 69 7.31 -4.12 -12.23
CA ALA A 69 8.72 -4.46 -12.05
C ALA A 69 8.90 -5.83 -11.38
N ARG A 70 8.16 -6.11 -10.30
CA ARG A 70 8.18 -7.41 -9.60
C ARG A 70 7.85 -8.56 -10.53
N LYS A 71 6.79 -8.40 -11.33
CA LYS A 71 6.37 -9.39 -12.34
C LYS A 71 7.43 -9.58 -13.42
N HIS A 72 8.02 -8.49 -13.91
CA HIS A 72 9.06 -8.54 -14.94
C HIS A 72 10.31 -9.31 -14.48
N VAL A 73 10.68 -9.19 -13.20
CA VAL A 73 11.84 -9.92 -12.63
C VAL A 73 11.48 -11.31 -12.09
N GLY A 74 10.22 -11.73 -12.19
CA GLY A 74 9.76 -13.05 -11.75
C GLY A 74 9.86 -13.27 -10.23
N LYS A 75 9.64 -12.22 -9.42
CA LYS A 75 9.78 -12.27 -7.96
C LYS A 75 8.46 -12.14 -7.19
N GLU A 76 7.38 -12.62 -7.77
CA GLU A 76 6.05 -12.57 -7.14
C GLU A 76 6.00 -13.32 -5.81
N ASN A 77 6.81 -14.36 -5.61
CA ASN A 77 6.83 -15.17 -4.40
C ASN A 77 7.85 -14.71 -3.34
N GLU A 78 8.92 -14.00 -3.73
CA GLU A 78 9.94 -13.53 -2.77
C GLU A 78 9.74 -12.07 -2.32
N VAL A 79 8.91 -11.29 -3.01
CA VAL A 79 8.73 -9.86 -2.72
C VAL A 79 7.26 -9.55 -2.47
N ALA A 80 6.92 -9.18 -1.23
CA ALA A 80 5.59 -8.67 -0.88
C ALA A 80 5.51 -7.15 -1.09
N LEU A 81 4.41 -6.67 -1.68
CA LEU A 81 4.14 -5.25 -1.90
C LEU A 81 2.95 -4.78 -1.05
N ALA A 82 3.22 -3.93 -0.07
CA ALA A 82 2.20 -3.35 0.81
C ALA A 82 2.08 -1.84 0.58
N ARG A 83 0.85 -1.32 0.58
CA ARG A 83 0.58 0.11 0.44
C ARG A 83 0.21 0.74 1.77
N VAL A 84 0.85 1.85 2.11
CA VAL A 84 0.47 2.72 3.23
C VAL A 84 -0.34 3.88 2.65
N GLU A 85 -1.66 3.77 2.74
CA GLU A 85 -2.62 4.74 2.21
C GLU A 85 -2.87 5.91 3.18
N GLN A 86 -2.62 5.69 4.48
CA GLN A 86 -2.65 6.74 5.49
C GLN A 86 -1.26 6.97 6.08
N LEU A 87 -0.64 8.10 5.77
CA LEU A 87 0.66 8.47 6.34
C LEU A 87 0.54 9.09 7.74
N SER A 88 -0.56 9.81 8.02
CA SER A 88 -0.77 10.48 9.30
C SER A 88 -2.23 10.42 9.77
N PRO A 89 -2.50 9.96 11.02
CA PRO A 89 -1.55 9.32 11.92
C PRO A 89 -1.05 7.99 11.35
N PHE A 90 0.23 7.67 11.56
CA PHE A 90 0.84 6.49 10.95
C PHE A 90 0.24 5.19 11.54
N PRO A 91 -0.15 4.22 10.70
CA PRO A 91 -0.84 3.00 11.12
C PRO A 91 0.14 1.92 11.60
N TYR A 92 0.86 2.19 12.70
CA TYR A 92 1.87 1.28 13.26
C TYR A 92 1.32 -0.13 13.53
N ASP A 93 0.07 -0.21 14.00
CA ASP A 93 -0.63 -1.46 14.27
C ASP A 93 -0.71 -2.36 13.03
N LEU A 94 -1.13 -1.79 11.91
CA LEU A 94 -1.32 -2.54 10.66
C LEU A 94 -0.01 -2.79 9.92
N VAL A 95 0.95 -1.87 10.00
CA VAL A 95 2.28 -2.07 9.42
C VAL A 95 3.00 -3.19 10.17
N LEU A 96 2.91 -3.21 11.50
CA LEU A 96 3.47 -4.29 12.31
C LEU A 96 2.80 -5.62 11.97
N GLU A 97 1.47 -5.67 11.91
CA GLU A 97 0.73 -6.87 11.51
C GLU A 97 1.23 -7.41 10.16
N GLU A 98 1.43 -6.54 9.17
CA GLU A 98 1.97 -6.95 7.87
C GLU A 98 3.40 -7.47 7.97
N CYS A 99 4.29 -6.80 8.71
CA CYS A 99 5.66 -7.26 8.93
C CYS A 99 5.70 -8.64 9.62
N THR A 100 4.81 -8.89 10.58
CA THR A 100 4.79 -10.18 11.32
C THR A 100 4.44 -11.38 10.44
N LYS A 101 3.83 -11.17 9.27
CA LYS A 101 3.59 -12.25 8.29
C LYS A 101 4.88 -12.78 7.67
N TYR A 102 5.94 -11.97 7.66
CA TYR A 102 7.20 -12.25 6.98
C TYR A 102 8.40 -11.99 7.92
N PRO A 103 8.58 -12.82 8.97
CA PRO A 103 9.54 -12.54 10.05
C PRO A 103 11.00 -12.44 9.58
N GLU A 104 11.37 -13.17 8.52
CA GLU A 104 12.74 -13.20 7.98
C GLU A 104 12.95 -12.19 6.83
N ALA A 105 11.92 -11.43 6.46
CA ALA A 105 11.97 -10.54 5.30
C ALA A 105 12.59 -9.17 5.64
N GLY A 106 13.46 -8.68 4.75
CA GLY A 106 13.95 -7.30 4.83
C GLY A 106 12.86 -6.28 4.52
N LEU A 107 12.80 -5.18 5.27
CA LEU A 107 11.82 -4.11 5.07
C LEU A 107 12.41 -2.99 4.20
N VAL A 108 11.63 -2.51 3.21
CA VAL A 108 12.03 -1.42 2.32
C VAL A 108 10.89 -0.42 2.17
N TRP A 109 11.19 0.87 2.22
CA TRP A 109 10.28 1.93 1.77
C TRP A 109 10.67 2.38 0.36
N ALA A 110 9.74 2.26 -0.57
CA ALA A 110 9.91 2.68 -1.96
C ALA A 110 9.03 3.89 -2.26
N GLN A 111 9.63 4.92 -2.86
CA GLN A 111 8.96 6.15 -3.28
C GLN A 111 9.59 6.71 -4.55
N GLU A 112 8.84 7.50 -5.31
CA GLU A 112 9.33 8.20 -6.51
C GLU A 112 9.99 9.53 -6.16
N GLU A 113 9.54 10.14 -5.06
CA GLU A 113 10.06 11.39 -4.55
C GLU A 113 11.50 11.24 -4.08
N HIS A 114 12.27 12.33 -4.18
CA HIS A 114 13.62 12.40 -3.62
C HIS A 114 13.63 12.08 -2.12
N LYS A 115 14.79 11.65 -1.61
CA LYS A 115 14.96 11.26 -0.20
C LYS A 115 14.53 12.33 0.80
N ASN A 116 14.62 13.61 0.46
CA ASN A 116 14.21 14.75 1.30
C ASN A 116 12.76 15.20 1.06
N MET A 117 11.96 14.39 0.35
CA MET A 117 10.57 14.63 -0.01
C MET A 117 9.76 13.34 0.22
N GLY A 118 8.45 13.41 0.01
CA GLY A 118 7.57 12.25 0.13
C GLY A 118 7.38 11.83 1.58
N GLY A 119 7.30 10.52 1.81
CA GLY A 119 6.98 9.92 3.12
C GLY A 119 8.18 9.38 3.89
N TRP A 120 9.42 9.69 3.46
CA TRP A 120 10.64 9.08 4.00
C TRP A 120 11.16 9.73 5.29
N THR A 121 11.22 11.06 5.36
CA THR A 121 11.88 11.83 6.43
C THR A 121 10.99 12.14 7.62
#